data_AF-A0A4Y2VYQ6-F1
#
_entry.id   AF-A0A4Y2VYQ6-F1
#
_cell.length_a   1.000
_cell.length_b   1.000
_cell.length_c   1.000
_cell.angle_alpha   90.00
_cell.angle_beta   90.00
_cell.angle_gamma   90.00
#
_symmetry.space_group_name_H-M   'P 1'
#
loop_
_entity.id
_entity.type
_entity.pdbx_description
1 polymer ?
#
loop_
_entity_poly.entity_id
_entity_poly.type
_entity_poly.pdbx_seq_one_letter_code
_entity_poly.pdbx_strand_id
1 'polypeptide(L)'
;MAHLGKGTLTLCPYHHDRQLLSPVCVAGLMATLVSFLDVKNIILKNSHYVLYNLVAAMQPRMLVTFDEELQPLPVPVRVGQAVDVVGQAGKPKTITGFQTHTTPVLLAFGERAELATEEYIPLTPILEGFVILRKNPNYTAA
;
A
#
# COMPACT_ATOMS: atom_id res chain seq x y z
N MET A 1 -3.63 10.29 7.18
CA MET A 1 -2.36 9.52 7.32
C MET A 1 -1.21 10.46 7.10
N ALA A 2 -0.12 10.34 7.87
CA ALA A 2 1.07 11.14 7.64
C ALA A 2 1.87 10.57 6.46
N HIS A 3 2.18 11.43 5.50
CA HIS A 3 2.98 11.08 4.32
C HIS A 3 4.46 11.42 4.60
N LEU A 4 5.38 10.60 4.11
CA LEU A 4 6.81 10.88 4.11
C LEU A 4 7.40 10.91 2.70
N GLY A 5 8.54 11.60 2.59
CA GLY A 5 9.17 11.89 1.32
C GLY A 5 8.26 12.78 0.47
N LYS A 6 8.19 12.50 -0.83
CA LYS A 6 7.31 13.21 -1.77
C LYS A 6 5.90 12.59 -1.84
N GLY A 7 5.43 12.00 -0.73
CA GLY A 7 4.16 11.27 -0.69
C GLY A 7 4.25 9.79 -1.10
N THR A 8 5.45 9.30 -1.42
CA THR A 8 5.70 7.90 -1.82
C THR A 8 5.68 6.93 -0.65
N LEU A 9 5.92 7.43 0.57
CA LEU A 9 5.93 6.67 1.81
C LEU A 9 4.81 7.14 2.74
N THR A 10 4.33 6.25 3.59
CA THR A 10 3.41 6.56 4.69
C THR A 10 3.91 6.02 6.01
N LEU A 11 3.53 6.70 7.09
CA LEU A 11 3.54 6.09 8.43
C LEU A 11 2.19 5.45 8.70
N CYS A 12 2.18 4.12 8.73
CA CYS A 12 1.03 3.37 9.20
C CYS A 12 1.49 2.08 9.90
N PRO A 13 0.97 1.76 11.09
CA PRO A 13 1.24 0.47 11.73
C PRO A 13 0.44 -0.70 11.11
N TYR A 14 -0.53 -0.39 10.25
CA TYR A 14 -1.37 -1.38 9.60
C TYR A 14 -0.79 -1.79 8.25
N HIS A 15 -0.80 -3.09 7.99
CA HIS A 15 -0.37 -3.75 6.77
C HIS A 15 -1.58 -4.32 6.02
N HIS A 16 -1.40 -4.55 4.71
CA HIS A 16 -2.32 -5.23 3.78
C HIS A 16 -3.77 -4.74 3.90
N ASP A 17 -4.09 -3.67 3.19
CA ASP A 17 -5.46 -3.12 3.17
C ASP A 17 -6.04 -2.88 4.59
N ARG A 18 -5.15 -2.51 5.51
CA ARG A 18 -5.43 -2.23 6.93
C ARG A 18 -5.97 -3.39 7.76
N GLN A 19 -5.85 -4.62 7.27
CA GLN A 19 -6.39 -5.79 7.96
C GLN A 19 -5.47 -6.26 9.09
N LEU A 20 -4.16 -6.07 8.97
CA LEU A 20 -3.18 -6.61 9.91
C LEU A 20 -2.44 -5.50 10.64
N LEU A 21 -2.58 -5.44 11.96
CA LEU A 21 -1.81 -4.53 12.81
C LEU A 21 -0.45 -5.17 13.14
N SER A 22 0.66 -4.53 12.78
CA SER A 22 1.98 -4.99 13.19
C SER A 22 2.35 -4.44 14.57
N PRO A 23 2.56 -5.31 15.59
CA PRO A 23 2.90 -4.85 16.93
C PRO A 23 4.26 -4.13 16.99
N VAL A 24 5.19 -4.49 16.11
CA VAL A 24 6.52 -3.85 16.02
C VAL A 24 6.40 -2.41 15.55
N CYS A 25 5.57 -2.15 14.54
CA CYS A 25 5.34 -0.81 14.01
C CYS A 25 4.65 0.08 15.04
N VAL A 26 3.69 -0.47 15.80
CA VAL A 26 3.04 0.23 16.92
C VAL A 26 4.03 0.54 18.03
N ALA A 27 4.85 -0.42 18.43
CA ALA A 27 5.87 -0.21 19.45
C ALA A 27 6.88 0.87 19.04
N GLY A 28 7.32 0.87 17.78
CA GLY A 28 8.20 1.90 17.23
C GLY A 28 7.58 3.30 17.28
N LEU A 29 6.31 3.42 16.85
CA LEU A 29 5.58 4.69 16.94
C LEU A 29 5.40 5.15 18.38
N MET A 30 5.00 4.26 19.30
CA MET A 30 4.81 4.59 20.71
C MET A 30 6.12 5.01 21.38
N ALA A 31 7.24 4.32 21.09
CA ALA A 31 8.54 4.69 21.61
C ALA A 31 8.93 6.11 21.17
N THR A 32 8.67 6.48 19.91
CA THR A 32 8.94 7.85 19.45
C THR A 32 8.04 8.89 20.11
N LEU A 33 6.73 8.61 20.24
CA LEU A 33 5.78 9.50 20.89
C LEU A 33 6.13 9.76 22.37
N VAL A 34 6.47 8.70 23.11
CA VAL A 34 6.91 8.82 24.52
C VAL A 34 8.21 9.60 24.62
N SER A 35 9.13 9.42 23.68
CA SER A 35 10.39 10.16 23.65
C SER A 35 10.21 11.65 23.36
N PHE A 36 9.11 12.04 22.69
CA PHE A 36 8.75 13.44 22.49
C PHE A 36 8.18 14.12 23.75
N LEU A 37 7.88 13.39 24.83
CA LEU A 37 7.47 14.00 26.09
C LEU A 37 8.63 14.74 26.78
N ASP A 38 9.87 14.27 26.58
CA ASP A 38 11.08 14.94 27.08
C ASP A 38 12.10 15.14 25.96
N VAL A 39 11.76 16.02 25.02
CA VAL A 39 12.57 16.33 23.83
C VAL A 39 13.96 16.84 24.21
N LYS A 40 14.05 17.65 25.27
CA LYS A 40 15.31 18.32 25.66
C LYS A 40 16.35 17.30 26.14
N ASN A 41 15.94 16.33 26.95
CA ASN A 41 16.88 15.38 27.51
C ASN A 41 17.10 14.15 26.62
N ILE A 42 16.07 13.67 25.91
CA ILE A 42 16.17 12.44 25.12
C ILE A 42 16.66 12.77 23.71
N ILE A 43 15.89 13.58 22.98
CA ILE A 43 16.10 13.80 21.54
C ILE A 43 17.23 14.79 21.27
N LEU A 44 17.36 15.87 22.03
CA LEU A 44 18.35 16.94 21.77
C LEU A 44 19.72 16.71 22.40
N LYS A 45 19.83 15.84 23.41
CA LYS A 45 21.06 15.68 24.21
C LYS A 45 21.91 14.48 23.79
N ASN A 46 21.37 13.27 23.92
CA ASN A 46 22.16 12.03 23.80
C ASN A 46 21.60 11.01 22.79
N SER A 47 20.27 10.95 22.63
CA SER A 47 19.61 9.82 21.97
C SER A 47 18.85 10.24 20.71
N HIS A 48 19.52 10.94 19.79
CA HIS A 48 18.94 11.34 18.50
C HIS A 48 18.43 10.15 17.67
N TYR A 49 19.08 8.99 17.81
CA TYR A 49 18.76 7.76 17.07
C TYR A 49 17.39 7.18 17.41
N VAL A 50 16.76 7.62 18.49
CA VAL A 50 15.41 7.17 18.86
C VAL A 50 14.38 7.55 17.78
N LEU A 51 14.66 8.59 16.99
CA LEU A 51 13.84 8.93 15.82
C LEU A 51 13.87 7.84 14.73
N TYR A 52 14.91 7.01 14.65
CA TYR A 52 14.95 5.90 13.70
C TYR A 52 13.93 4.79 14.02
N ASN A 53 13.35 4.77 15.22
CA ASN A 53 12.25 3.85 15.52
C ASN A 53 11.00 4.13 14.64
N LEU A 54 10.89 5.31 14.01
CA LEU A 54 9.87 5.61 13.01
C LEU A 54 10.00 4.75 11.75
N VAL A 55 11.22 4.29 11.41
CA VAL A 55 11.49 3.49 10.19
C VAL A 55 10.68 2.20 10.20
N ALA A 56 10.44 1.62 11.38
CA ALA A 56 9.62 0.41 11.50
C ALA A 56 8.19 0.58 10.98
N ALA A 57 7.63 1.80 11.00
CA ALA A 57 6.28 2.10 10.52
C ALA A 57 6.24 2.74 9.13
N MET A 58 7.39 2.87 8.45
CA MET A 58 7.48 3.44 7.10
C MET A 58 7.14 2.38 6.05
N GLN A 59 6.09 2.62 5.26
CA GLN A 59 5.66 1.71 4.20
C GLN A 59 5.51 2.44 2.85
N PRO A 60 5.98 1.87 1.72
CA PRO A 60 5.77 2.42 0.39
C PRO A 60 4.34 2.22 -0.12
N ARG A 61 3.85 3.20 -0.89
CA ARG A 61 2.48 3.25 -1.43
C ARG A 61 2.38 3.07 -2.94
N MET A 62 3.49 2.73 -3.56
CA MET A 62 3.57 2.57 -5.00
C MET A 62 3.08 1.17 -5.38
N LEU A 63 2.15 1.08 -6.31
CA LEU A 63 1.78 -0.16 -6.98
C LEU A 63 2.64 -0.31 -8.23
N VAL A 64 3.44 -1.38 -8.27
CA VAL A 64 4.26 -1.79 -9.41
C VAL A 64 3.93 -3.23 -9.74
N THR A 65 3.74 -3.49 -11.03
CA THR A 65 3.44 -4.82 -11.54
C THR A 65 4.65 -5.40 -12.26
N PHE A 66 4.89 -6.68 -12.04
CA PHE A 66 5.95 -7.44 -12.67
C PHE A 66 5.38 -8.67 -13.37
N ASP A 67 6.08 -9.15 -14.40
CA ASP A 67 5.81 -10.44 -15.02
C ASP A 67 6.48 -11.59 -14.23
N GLU A 68 6.25 -12.85 -14.65
CA GLU A 68 6.86 -14.04 -14.05
C GLU A 68 8.40 -14.02 -14.13
N GLU A 69 8.97 -13.33 -15.12
CA GLU A 69 10.41 -13.11 -15.29
C GLU A 69 10.94 -11.91 -14.48
N LEU A 70 10.13 -11.36 -13.56
CA LEU A 70 10.45 -10.20 -12.72
C LEU A 70 10.76 -8.91 -13.51
N GLN A 71 10.37 -8.85 -14.78
CA GLN A 71 10.46 -7.64 -15.59
C GLN A 71 9.28 -6.70 -15.28
N PRO A 72 9.50 -5.37 -15.23
CA PRO A 72 8.42 -4.42 -14.99
C PRO A 72 7.43 -4.46 -16.14
N LEU A 73 6.16 -4.72 -15.83
CA LEU A 73 5.10 -4.86 -16.82
C LEU A 73 4.07 -3.74 -16.61
N PRO A 74 3.96 -2.76 -17.53
CA PRO A 74 2.95 -1.71 -17.42
C PRO A 74 1.57 -2.27 -17.78
N VAL A 75 0.66 -2.29 -16.81
CA VAL A 75 -0.71 -2.82 -16.96
C VAL A 75 -1.72 -1.74 -16.56
N PRO A 76 -2.84 -1.60 -17.28
CA PRO A 76 -3.90 -0.69 -16.88
C PRO A 76 -4.58 -1.19 -15.59
N VAL A 77 -4.62 -0.30 -14.59
CA VAL A 77 -5.25 -0.51 -13.29
C VAL A 77 -6.32 0.56 -13.05
N ARG A 78 -7.43 0.15 -12.45
CA ARG A 78 -8.50 1.03 -11.99
C ARG A 78 -8.26 1.37 -10.53
N VAL A 79 -8.01 2.64 -10.23
CA VAL A 79 -7.82 3.13 -8.86
C VAL A 79 -9.08 3.87 -8.45
N GLY A 80 -9.64 3.54 -7.30
CA GLY A 80 -10.84 4.18 -6.77
C GLY A 80 -10.93 4.06 -5.26
N GLN A 81 -11.96 4.65 -4.67
CA GLN A 81 -12.15 4.61 -3.22
C GLN A 81 -12.51 3.19 -2.77
N ALA A 82 -11.83 2.71 -1.73
CA ALA A 82 -12.08 1.41 -1.13
C ALA A 82 -13.49 1.34 -0.52
N VAL A 83 -14.25 0.32 -0.90
CA VAL A 83 -15.58 0.04 -0.34
C VAL A 83 -15.62 -1.42 0.12
N ASP A 84 -16.31 -1.65 1.23
CA ASP A 84 -16.55 -3.00 1.71
C ASP A 84 -17.55 -3.71 0.79
N VAL A 85 -17.23 -4.95 0.43
CA VAL A 85 -18.05 -5.78 -0.45
C VAL A 85 -19.24 -6.41 0.27
N VAL A 86 -19.22 -6.41 1.62
CA VAL A 86 -20.32 -6.91 2.44
C VAL A 86 -21.56 -6.02 2.25
N GLY A 87 -22.62 -6.59 1.67
CA GLY A 87 -23.89 -5.90 1.44
C GLY A 87 -24.09 -5.35 0.01
N GLN A 88 -23.14 -5.54 -0.90
CA GLN A 88 -23.33 -5.18 -2.31
C GLN A 88 -24.14 -6.25 -3.05
N ALA A 89 -25.15 -5.83 -3.81
CA ALA A 89 -25.93 -6.71 -4.68
C ALA A 89 -25.21 -6.94 -6.03
N GLY A 90 -25.26 -8.17 -6.55
CA GLY A 90 -24.70 -8.51 -7.88
C GLY A 90 -23.26 -9.03 -7.82
N LYS A 91 -22.41 -8.58 -8.77
CA LYS A 91 -20.97 -8.89 -8.79
C LYS A 91 -20.24 -7.82 -7.96
N PRO A 92 -19.90 -8.10 -6.68
CA PRO A 92 -19.40 -7.08 -5.77
C PRO A 92 -18.07 -6.50 -6.27
N LYS A 93 -17.93 -5.18 -6.18
CA LYS A 93 -16.72 -4.45 -6.56
C LYS A 93 -16.09 -3.83 -5.32
N THR A 94 -14.77 -3.95 -5.21
CA THR A 94 -14.04 -3.46 -4.02
C THR A 94 -13.75 -1.95 -4.10
N ILE A 95 -14.00 -1.34 -5.26
CA ILE A 95 -13.77 0.09 -5.53
C ILE A 95 -15.04 0.80 -6.00
N THR A 96 -15.21 2.06 -5.58
CA THR A 96 -16.18 3.01 -6.15
C THR A 96 -15.47 4.20 -6.76
N GLY A 97 -16.05 4.77 -7.83
CA GLY A 97 -15.51 5.96 -8.53
C GLY A 97 -14.06 5.76 -8.98
N PHE A 98 -13.85 5.09 -10.12
CA PHE A 98 -12.52 4.72 -10.57
C PHE A 98 -11.95 5.65 -11.65
N GLN A 99 -10.63 5.80 -11.65
CA GLN A 99 -9.84 6.31 -12.77
C GLN A 99 -8.88 5.21 -13.24
N THR A 100 -8.73 5.09 -14.56
CA THR A 100 -7.79 4.13 -15.14
C THR A 100 -6.42 4.78 -15.25
N HIS A 101 -5.44 4.17 -14.58
CA HIS A 101 -4.04 4.53 -14.66
C HIS A 101 -3.23 3.36 -15.24
N THR A 102 -2.02 3.63 -15.71
CA THR A 102 -1.06 2.58 -16.07
C THR A 102 -0.02 2.48 -14.97
N THR A 103 0.33 1.28 -14.55
CA THR A 103 1.38 1.06 -13.53
C THR A 103 2.76 1.50 -14.05
N PRO A 104 3.65 2.04 -13.19
CA PRO A 104 3.51 2.20 -11.74
C PRO A 104 2.66 3.41 -11.32
N VAL A 105 1.84 3.25 -10.29
CA VAL A 105 0.98 4.34 -9.77
C VAL A 105 1.11 4.48 -8.26
N LEU A 106 0.92 5.69 -7.75
CA LEU A 106 0.84 5.96 -6.30
C LEU A 106 -0.61 5.87 -5.85
N LEU A 107 -0.90 5.01 -4.88
CA LEU A 107 -2.25 4.89 -4.32
C LEU A 107 -2.43 5.90 -3.19
N ALA A 108 -3.49 6.71 -3.25
CA ALA A 108 -3.85 7.65 -2.18
C ALA A 108 -4.60 6.95 -1.03
N PHE A 109 -4.83 7.70 0.05
CA PHE A 109 -5.24 7.10 1.33
C PHE A 109 -6.68 6.63 1.23
N GLY A 110 -6.89 5.32 1.40
CA GLY A 110 -8.22 4.73 1.26
C GLY A 110 -8.61 4.47 -0.19
N GLU A 111 -7.67 4.59 -1.12
CA GLU A 111 -7.83 4.07 -2.47
C GLU A 111 -7.39 2.61 -2.54
N ARG A 112 -8.05 1.84 -3.40
CA ARG A 112 -7.68 0.48 -3.78
C ARG A 112 -7.54 0.42 -5.30
N ALA A 113 -6.69 -0.48 -5.76
CA ALA A 113 -6.54 -0.79 -7.18
C ALA A 113 -7.20 -2.12 -7.53
N GLU A 114 -7.81 -2.18 -8.71
CA GLU A 114 -8.23 -3.41 -9.39
C GLU A 114 -7.61 -3.45 -10.80
N LEU A 115 -7.34 -4.63 -11.35
CA LEU A 115 -6.91 -4.74 -12.76
C LEU A 115 -8.03 -4.28 -13.70
N ALA A 116 -7.68 -3.54 -14.75
CA ALA A 116 -8.66 -3.08 -15.74
C ALA A 116 -9.01 -4.16 -16.79
N THR A 117 -8.10 -5.09 -17.03
CA THR A 117 -8.21 -6.17 -18.03
C THR A 117 -8.05 -7.54 -17.39
N GLU A 118 -8.64 -8.58 -18.01
CA GLU A 118 -8.52 -9.98 -17.58
C GLU A 118 -7.36 -10.73 -18.27
N GLU A 119 -6.48 -10.01 -18.97
CA GLU A 119 -5.30 -10.55 -19.65
C GLU A 119 -4.29 -11.13 -18.64
N TYR A 120 -4.23 -10.54 -17.45
CA TYR A 120 -3.34 -10.94 -16.38
C TYR A 120 -4.12 -11.30 -15.12
N ILE A 121 -3.61 -12.29 -14.39
CA ILE A 121 -4.11 -12.73 -13.08
C ILE A 121 -3.04 -12.37 -12.05
N PRO A 122 -3.38 -11.60 -11.00
CA PRO A 122 -2.42 -11.30 -9.94
C PRO A 122 -2.25 -12.52 -9.03
N LEU A 123 -1.01 -12.79 -8.62
CA LEU A 123 -0.74 -13.88 -7.65
C LEU A 123 -1.25 -13.53 -6.24
N THR A 124 -1.35 -12.24 -5.93
CA THR A 124 -1.90 -11.74 -4.66
C THR A 124 -3.31 -11.18 -4.86
N PRO A 125 -4.24 -11.42 -3.93
CA PRO A 125 -5.60 -10.86 -4.03
C PRO A 125 -5.64 -9.34 -3.83
N ILE A 126 -4.61 -8.77 -3.21
CA ILE A 126 -4.48 -7.34 -2.92
C ILE A 126 -3.43 -6.74 -3.86
N LEU A 127 -3.80 -5.66 -4.55
CA LEU A 127 -2.92 -4.91 -5.46
C LEU A 127 -2.25 -3.73 -4.74
N GLU A 128 -1.28 -4.03 -3.88
CA GLU A 128 -0.49 -3.04 -3.14
C GLU A 128 1.01 -3.36 -3.25
N GLY A 129 1.86 -2.34 -3.36
CA GLY A 129 3.31 -2.55 -3.39
C GLY A 129 3.79 -3.20 -4.69
N PHE A 130 4.44 -4.35 -4.56
CA PHE A 130 4.98 -5.11 -5.68
C PHE A 130 4.09 -6.33 -5.94
N VAL A 131 3.51 -6.41 -7.13
CA VAL A 131 2.60 -7.49 -7.50
C VAL A 131 3.12 -8.20 -8.73
N ILE A 132 3.23 -9.53 -8.64
CA ILE A 132 3.55 -10.37 -9.79
C ILE A 132 2.25 -10.78 -10.47
N LEU A 133 2.21 -10.54 -11.77
CA LEU A 133 1.12 -10.87 -12.67
C LEU A 133 1.50 -12.10 -13.49
N ARG A 134 0.55 -13.03 -13.61
CA ARG A 134 0.65 -14.18 -14.51
C ARG A 134 -0.26 -13.94 -15.71
N LYS A 135 0.22 -14.26 -16.91
CA LYS A 135 -0.63 -14.22 -18.10
C LYS A 135 -1.77 -15.25 -17.99
N ASN A 136 -2.99 -14.82 -18.25
CA ASN A 136 -4.16 -15.68 -18.14
C ASN A 136 -4.21 -16.68 -19.32
N PRO A 137 -4.16 -18.00 -19.08
CA PRO A 137 -4.19 -19.01 -20.15
C PRO A 137 -5.56 -19.10 -20.85
N ASN A 138 -6.63 -18.63 -20.21
CA ASN A 138 -7.98 -18.63 -20.76
C ASN A 138 -8.34 -17.32 -21.47
N TYR A 139 -7.39 -16.38 -21.58
CA TYR A 139 -7.65 -15.11 -22.23
C TYR A 139 -7.75 -15.29 -23.74
N THR A 140 -8.96 -15.10 -24.26
CA THR A 140 -9.20 -14.96 -25.69
C THR A 140 -9.30 -13.46 -25.98
N ALA A 141 -8.38 -12.93 -26.78
CA ALA A 141 -8.49 -11.58 -27.29
C ALA A 141 -9.73 -11.54 -28.20
N ALA A 142 -10.81 -10.92 -27.71
CA ALA A 142 -12.01 -10.65 -28.49
C ALA A 142 -11.75 -9.52 -29.48
#